data_AF-A0A485BG31-F1
#
_entry.id   AF-A0A485BG31-F1
#
_cell.length_a   1.000
_cell.length_b   1.000
_cell.length_c   1.000
_cell.angle_alpha   90.00
_cell.angle_beta   90.00
_cell.angle_gamma   90.00
#
_symmetry.space_group_name_H-M   'P 1'
#
loop_
_entity.id
_entity.type
_entity.pdbx_description
1 polymer ?
#
loop_
_entity_poly.entity_id
_entity_poly.type
_entity_poly.pdbx_seq_one_letter_code
_entity_poly.pdbx_strand_id
1 'polypeptide(L)'
;MTDKLTSLRQYTTVVADTGDIAAMKLYQPQDATTNPSLILGAAQIPEYRKLIDDAVEWARSQSSDSCSAGCRCYRQTGRKYRSGNSETGPWPYLNGS
;
A
#
# COMPACT_ATOMS: atom_id res chain seq x y z
N MET A 1 28.81 -1.32 -25.43
CA MET A 1 27.53 -0.97 -26.07
C MET A 1 26.56 -0.66 -24.95
N THR A 2 25.98 0.54 -24.93
CA THR A 2 24.99 0.93 -23.91
C THR A 2 23.69 0.18 -24.14
N ASP A 3 23.13 -0.41 -23.10
CA ASP A 3 21.82 -1.07 -23.18
C ASP A 3 20.69 -0.03 -23.22
N LYS A 4 19.49 -0.47 -23.63
CA LYS A 4 18.34 0.43 -23.83
C LYS A 4 17.95 1.19 -22.56
N LEU A 5 18.03 0.56 -21.39
CA LEU A 5 17.69 1.20 -20.12
C LEU A 5 18.71 2.28 -19.77
N THR A 6 19.99 2.02 -19.98
CA THR A 6 21.05 3.01 -19.76
C THR A 6 20.91 4.22 -20.69
N SER A 7 20.50 4.02 -21.94
CA SER A 7 20.22 5.14 -22.86
C SER A 7 18.99 5.96 -22.43
N LEU A 8 17.94 5.33 -21.92
CA LEU A 8 16.72 6.04 -21.45
C LEU A 8 16.99 6.95 -20.26
N ARG A 9 17.86 6.53 -19.33
CA ARG A 9 18.25 7.32 -18.15
C ARG A 9 18.85 8.69 -18.48
N GLN A 10 19.36 8.89 -19.70
CA GLN A 10 19.91 10.17 -20.13
C GLN A 10 18.82 11.23 -20.39
N TYR A 11 17.58 10.79 -20.63
CA TYR A 11 16.48 11.66 -21.04
C TYR A 11 15.33 11.68 -20.04
N THR A 12 15.16 10.61 -19.26
CA THR A 12 14.04 10.47 -18.33
C THR A 12 14.49 9.93 -16.98
N THR A 13 13.73 10.28 -15.95
CA THR A 13 13.87 9.65 -14.63
C THR A 13 13.26 8.26 -14.67
N VAL A 14 14.07 7.25 -14.37
CA VAL A 14 13.62 5.86 -14.32
C VAL A 14 13.06 5.55 -12.94
N VAL A 15 11.82 5.08 -12.90
CA VAL A 15 11.11 4.65 -11.69
C VAL A 15 10.75 3.17 -11.83
N ALA A 16 10.91 2.36 -10.78
CA ALA A 16 10.49 0.97 -10.78
C ALA A 16 9.12 0.79 -10.11
N ASP A 17 8.19 0.15 -10.78
CA ASP A 17 6.86 -0.17 -10.24
C ASP A 17 6.84 -1.60 -9.68
N THR A 18 7.38 -1.79 -8.48
CA THR A 18 7.53 -3.12 -7.88
C THR A 18 7.63 -3.07 -6.36
N GLY A 19 7.15 -4.12 -5.70
CA GLY A 19 7.43 -4.40 -4.27
C GLY A 19 8.67 -5.27 -4.05
N ASP A 20 9.34 -5.72 -5.11
CA ASP A 20 10.49 -6.62 -5.03
C ASP A 20 11.81 -5.86 -4.82
N ILE A 21 12.39 -6.02 -3.62
CA ILE A 21 13.64 -5.38 -3.20
C ILE A 21 14.85 -5.87 -4.02
N ALA A 22 14.84 -7.11 -4.51
CA ALA A 22 15.93 -7.65 -5.32
C ALA A 22 16.01 -6.95 -6.69
N ALA A 23 14.85 -6.73 -7.31
CA ALA A 23 14.75 -5.96 -8.56
C ALA A 23 15.24 -4.51 -8.38
N MET A 24 14.97 -3.88 -7.23
CA MET A 24 15.48 -2.54 -6.91
C MET A 24 17.01 -2.48 -6.91
N LYS A 25 17.67 -3.50 -6.34
CA LYS A 25 19.14 -3.59 -6.33
C LYS A 25 19.73 -3.82 -7.72
N LEU A 26 19.07 -4.62 -8.54
CA LEU A 26 19.54 -4.94 -9.89
C LEU A 26 19.44 -3.72 -10.82
N TYR A 27 18.29 -3.06 -10.83
CA TYR A 27 17.98 -2.00 -11.79
C TYR A 27 18.28 -0.61 -11.27
N GLN A 28 18.59 -0.41 -9.99
CA GLN A 28 18.98 0.89 -9.41
C GLN A 28 18.19 2.07 -10.00
N PRO A 29 16.84 2.04 -9.95
CA PRO A 29 16.02 3.14 -10.41
C PRO A 29 16.23 4.35 -9.50
N GLN A 30 15.81 5.53 -9.97
CA GLN A 30 15.83 6.72 -9.13
C GLN A 30 14.83 6.59 -7.98
N ASP A 31 13.59 6.21 -8.31
CA ASP A 31 12.49 6.02 -7.35
C ASP A 31 11.80 4.67 -7.55
N ALA A 32 10.94 4.30 -6.59
CA ALA A 32 10.00 3.19 -6.74
C ALA A 32 8.57 3.60 -6.41
N THR A 33 7.64 3.04 -7.16
CA THR A 33 6.21 3.09 -6.85
C THR A 33 5.75 1.72 -6.40
N THR A 34 4.86 1.72 -5.42
CA THR A 34 4.15 0.52 -4.99
C THR A 34 2.66 0.79 -5.05
N ASN A 35 1.89 -0.29 -5.07
CA ASN A 35 0.45 -0.26 -4.91
C ASN A 35 0.04 -1.49 -4.07
N PRO A 36 -1.20 -1.55 -3.55
CA PRO A 36 -1.61 -2.65 -2.69
C PRO A 36 -1.40 -4.05 -3.30
N SER A 37 -1.63 -4.20 -4.60
CA SER A 37 -1.44 -5.48 -5.31
C SER A 37 0.04 -5.89 -5.38
N LEU A 38 0.94 -4.94 -5.63
CA LEU A 38 2.39 -5.20 -5.67
C LEU A 38 2.94 -5.58 -4.29
N ILE A 39 2.47 -4.93 -3.23
CA ILE A 39 2.83 -5.29 -1.86
C ILE A 39 2.32 -6.69 -1.50
N LEU A 40 1.08 -7.02 -1.89
CA LEU A 40 0.53 -8.35 -1.67
C LEU A 40 1.34 -9.43 -2.40
N GLY A 41 1.79 -9.16 -3.62
CA GLY A 41 2.68 -10.06 -4.35
C GLY A 41 4.03 -10.22 -3.64
N ALA A 42 4.66 -9.12 -3.25
CA ALA A 42 5.94 -9.14 -2.56
C ALA A 42 5.88 -9.83 -1.19
N ALA A 43 4.79 -9.68 -0.44
CA ALA A 43 4.60 -10.31 0.87
C ALA A 43 4.52 -11.84 0.81
N GLN A 44 4.27 -12.42 -0.37
CA GLN A 44 4.25 -13.87 -0.59
C GLN A 44 5.62 -14.45 -0.93
N ILE A 45 6.62 -13.60 -1.19
CA ILE A 45 7.99 -14.01 -1.49
C ILE A 45 8.62 -14.57 -0.19
N PRO A 46 9.06 -15.85 -0.16
CA PRO A 46 9.56 -16.49 1.06
C PRO A 46 10.71 -15.73 1.73
N GLU A 47 11.59 -15.13 0.93
CA GLU A 47 12.74 -14.36 1.38
C GLU A 47 12.34 -13.11 2.17
N TYR A 48 11.14 -12.58 1.93
CA TYR A 48 10.62 -11.39 2.62
C TYR A 48 9.76 -11.74 3.84
N ARG A 49 9.57 -13.02 4.13
CA ARG A 49 8.73 -13.48 5.24
C ARG A 49 9.10 -12.82 6.56
N LYS A 50 10.40 -12.75 6.86
CA LYS A 50 10.92 -12.11 8.08
C LYS A 50 10.48 -10.65 8.19
N LEU A 51 10.52 -9.90 7.09
CA LEU A 51 10.09 -8.48 7.09
C LEU A 51 8.60 -8.35 7.41
N ILE A 52 7.78 -9.27 6.91
CA ILE A 52 6.35 -9.30 7.21
C ILE A 52 6.10 -9.68 8.68
N ASP A 53 6.81 -10.68 9.20
CA ASP A 53 6.69 -11.10 10.60
C ASP A 53 7.12 -9.96 11.55
N ASP A 54 8.27 -9.33 11.29
CA ASP A 54 8.76 -8.16 12.04
C ASP A 54 7.72 -7.01 12.01
N ALA A 55 7.08 -6.76 10.86
CA ALA A 55 6.05 -5.74 10.72
C ALA A 55 4.77 -6.06 11.53
N VAL A 56 4.36 -7.34 11.55
CA VAL A 56 3.20 -7.80 12.33
C VAL A 56 3.50 -7.71 13.83
N GLU A 57 4.69 -8.10 14.27
CA GLU A 57 5.12 -7.98 15.66
C GLU A 57 5.19 -6.52 16.11
N TRP A 58 5.77 -5.65 15.28
CA TRP A 58 5.79 -4.22 15.54
C TRP A 58 4.37 -3.67 15.65
N ALA A 59 3.46 -4.00 14.72
CA ALA A 59 2.07 -3.54 14.77
C ALA A 59 1.35 -4.00 16.04
N ARG A 60 1.58 -5.23 16.51
CA ARG A 60 1.04 -5.74 17.79
C ARG A 60 1.58 -4.96 18.99
N SER A 61 2.86 -4.57 18.97
CA SER A 61 3.47 -3.76 20.04
C SER A 61 2.91 -2.34 20.10
N GLN A 62 2.48 -1.78 18.96
CA GLN A 62 1.86 -0.46 18.88
C GLN A 62 0.37 -0.48 19.26
N SER A 63 -0.29 -1.64 19.21
CA SER A 63 -1.69 -1.76 19.62
C SER A 63 -1.82 -1.74 21.14
N SER A 64 -2.35 -0.66 21.70
CA SER A 64 -2.66 -0.51 23.13
C SER A 64 -4.06 -1.06 23.49
N ASP A 65 -4.53 -2.11 22.82
CA ASP A 65 -5.88 -2.61 23.06
C ASP A 65 -5.91 -3.53 24.29
N SER A 66 -6.11 -2.92 25.46
CA SER A 66 -6.88 -3.54 26.54
C SER A 66 -8.32 -3.73 26.04
N CYS A 67 -8.58 -4.84 25.34
CA CYS A 67 -9.93 -5.14 24.86
C CYS A 67 -10.82 -5.58 26.05
N SER A 68 -11.37 -4.62 26.78
CA SER A 68 -12.66 -4.75 27.44
C SER A 68 -13.73 -4.16 26.52
N ALA A 69 -14.41 -5.06 25.79
CA ALA A 69 -15.70 -4.85 25.14
C ALA A 69 -15.85 -3.62 24.22
N GLY A 70 -15.30 -3.66 23.01
CA GLY A 70 -15.60 -2.57 22.07
C GLY A 70 -15.08 -2.63 20.65
N CYS A 71 -14.07 -3.45 20.33
CA CYS A 71 -13.54 -3.52 18.96
C CYS A 71 -14.46 -4.33 18.04
N ARG A 72 -15.56 -3.66 17.64
CA ARG A 72 -16.51 -4.08 16.61
C ARG A 72 -15.90 -3.83 15.22
N CYS A 73 -14.66 -4.26 15.00
CA CYS A 73 -14.07 -4.24 13.67
C CYS A 73 -14.57 -5.46 12.89
N TYR A 74 -15.53 -5.18 12.02
CA TYR A 74 -15.85 -5.96 10.83
C TYR A 74 -16.44 -7.36 11.05
N ARG A 75 -17.66 -7.41 11.58
CA ARG A 75 -18.59 -8.50 11.28
C ARG A 75 -19.89 -7.93 10.72
N GLN A 76 -19.83 -7.16 9.64
CA GLN A 76 -21.06 -6.57 9.09
C GLN A 76 -21.00 -6.15 7.61
N THR A 77 -20.61 -7.04 6.70
CA THR A 77 -21.23 -7.01 5.35
C THR A 77 -22.49 -7.86 5.39
N GLY A 78 -23.53 -7.27 5.94
CA GLY A 78 -24.81 -7.95 6.11
C GLY A 78 -25.85 -7.06 6.76
N ARG A 79 -26.12 -5.91 6.14
CA ARG A 79 -27.27 -5.01 6.39
C ARG A 79 -27.13 -3.99 7.53
N LYS A 80 -27.17 -2.73 7.07
CA LYS A 80 -27.74 -1.49 7.62
C LYS A 80 -27.73 -1.32 9.15
N TYR A 81 -27.00 -0.29 9.59
CA TYR A 81 -27.62 0.66 10.52
C TYR A 81 -27.35 2.12 10.11
N ARG A 82 -28.47 2.81 9.90
CA ARG A 82 -28.61 4.23 9.61
C ARG A 82 -28.44 4.98 10.91
N SER A 83 -27.43 5.83 10.99
CA SER A 83 -27.42 7.01 11.86
C SER A 83 -27.48 8.17 10.88
N GLY A 84 -28.59 8.88 10.72
CA GLY A 84 -29.24 9.57 11.81
C GLY A 84 -28.41 10.80 12.21
N ASN A 85 -27.94 11.56 11.21
CA ASN A 85 -27.76 13.01 11.21
C ASN A 85 -27.91 13.47 9.75
N SER A 86 -28.82 14.40 9.55
CA SER A 86 -29.17 15.00 8.27
C SER A 86 -28.06 15.93 7.80
N GLU A 87 -27.23 15.47 6.86
CA GLU A 87 -26.41 16.35 6.00
C GLU A 87 -26.13 15.61 4.70
N THR A 88 -27.19 15.49 3.89
CA THR A 88 -27.05 15.31 2.46
C THR A 88 -26.51 16.61 1.88
N GLY A 89 -25.21 16.67 1.62
CA GLY A 89 -24.56 17.72 0.85
C GLY A 89 -23.68 17.08 -0.25
N PRO A 90 -23.79 17.52 -1.51
CA PRO A 90 -23.03 16.93 -2.61
C PRO A 90 -21.54 17.28 -2.47
N TRP A 91 -20.68 16.29 -2.74
CA TRP A 91 -19.23 16.48 -2.86
C TRP A 91 -18.91 17.64 -3.81
N PRO A 92 -18.13 18.65 -3.39
CA PRO A 92 -17.73 19.70 -4.30
C PRO A 92 -16.59 19.19 -5.19
N TYR A 93 -16.55 19.74 -6.41
CA TYR A 93 -15.55 19.53 -7.46
C TYR A 93 -15.76 18.29 -8.33
N LEU A 94 -16.47 18.50 -9.44
CA LEU A 94 -15.88 18.50 -10.78
C LEU A 94 -16.99 18.88 -11.77
N ASN A 95 -16.96 20.10 -12.28
CA ASN A 95 -17.47 20.43 -13.62
C ASN A 95 -16.66 21.60 -14.15
N GLY A 96 -15.64 21.26 -14.94
CA GLY A 96 -15.11 22.15 -15.95
C GLY A 96 -15.99 22.03 -17.20
N SER A 97 -16.49 23.17 -17.67
CA SER A 97 -16.74 23.58 -19.06
C SER A 97 -17.63 24.83 -19.01
#